data_AF-A0A3M1R060-F1
#
_entry.id   AF-A0A3M1R060-F1
#
_cell.length_a   1.000
_cell.length_b   1.000
_cell.length_c   1.000
_cell.angle_alpha   90.00
_cell.angle_beta   90.00
_cell.angle_gamma   90.00
#
_symmetry.space_group_name_H-M   'P 1'
#
loop_
_entity.id
_entity.type
_entity.pdbx_description
1 polymer ?
#
loop_
_entity_poly.entity_id
_entity_poly.type
_entity_poly.pdbx_seq_one_letter_code
_entity_poly.pdbx_strand_id
1 'polypeptide(L)'
;MKKIKRMLGTGAGLASLGLAAGVVAVPAIAQAANVEVGGQVRYRGEYDLRDFVDSTGADWLNSQRTRVNVTYTNGRYHGFLQIQDVRHWGEEGDTLTDASADSLDMHQAYLKVDDVLGTGIGVQI
;
A
#
# COMPACT_ATOMS: atom_id res chain seq x y z
N MET A 1 -4.22 37.29 -52.08
CA MET A 1 -3.20 36.40 -52.69
C MET A 1 -2.22 35.95 -51.60
N LYS A 2 -1.86 34.66 -51.62
CA LYS A 2 -0.78 33.97 -50.86
C LYS A 2 -0.92 33.73 -49.35
N LYS A 3 -0.99 32.42 -49.05
CA LYS A 3 -0.86 31.69 -47.78
C LYS A 3 0.47 31.97 -47.08
N ILE A 4 0.54 31.77 -45.76
CA ILE A 4 1.56 30.95 -45.06
C ILE A 4 1.00 30.51 -43.70
N LYS A 5 0.96 29.19 -43.51
CA LYS A 5 0.57 28.45 -42.31
C LYS A 5 1.87 28.15 -41.55
N ARG A 6 1.99 28.48 -40.26
CA ARG A 6 3.09 28.02 -39.40
C ARG A 6 2.52 27.39 -38.13
N MET A 7 2.77 26.08 -38.02
CA MET A 7 2.63 25.23 -36.84
C MET A 7 3.66 25.59 -35.76
N LEU A 8 3.47 25.01 -34.57
CA LEU A 8 4.20 25.09 -33.29
C LEU A 8 3.64 26.16 -32.34
N GLY A 9 3.29 25.85 -31.09
CA GLY A 9 3.50 24.64 -30.32
C GLY A 9 2.59 24.62 -29.10
N THR A 10 2.41 23.40 -28.59
CA THR A 10 1.68 22.99 -27.40
C THR A 10 1.92 23.91 -26.20
N GLY A 11 0.90 24.69 -25.85
CA GLY A 11 0.76 25.32 -24.54
C GLY A 11 -0.10 24.43 -23.66
N ALA A 12 0.52 23.78 -22.67
CA ALA A 12 -0.15 23.30 -21.48
C ALA A 12 0.87 23.41 -20.34
N GLY A 13 0.98 24.63 -19.81
CA GLY A 13 1.62 24.85 -18.53
C GLY A 13 0.72 24.31 -17.43
N LEU A 14 1.24 23.37 -16.65
CA LEU A 14 0.78 23.08 -15.29
C LEU A 14 2.03 22.80 -14.47
N ALA A 15 2.53 23.85 -13.82
CA ALA A 15 3.43 23.73 -12.70
C ALA A 15 2.60 23.29 -11.49
N SER A 16 2.81 22.07 -11.02
CA SER A 16 2.39 21.63 -9.69
C SER A 16 3.64 21.24 -8.90
N LEU A 17 3.85 21.98 -7.81
CA LEU A 17 4.90 21.80 -6.81
C LEU A 17 4.85 20.40 -6.21
N GLY A 18 6.04 19.84 -5.99
CA GLY A 18 6.26 18.48 -5.55
C GLY A 18 5.69 18.17 -4.16
N LEU A 19 4.91 17.10 -4.11
CA LEU A 19 4.97 16.14 -3.02
C LEU A 19 5.51 14.86 -3.67
N ALA A 20 6.76 14.48 -3.36
CA ALA A 20 7.33 13.23 -3.82
C ALA A 20 6.68 12.07 -3.04
N ALA A 21 5.44 11.73 -3.40
CA ALA A 21 4.90 10.42 -3.09
C ALA A 21 5.68 9.43 -3.96
N GLY A 22 6.55 8.64 -3.33
CA GLY A 22 7.25 7.54 -3.99
C GLY A 22 6.22 6.52 -4.48
N VAL A 23 5.70 6.72 -5.69
CA VAL A 23 4.96 5.70 -6.43
C VAL A 23 6.00 4.69 -6.88
N VAL A 24 6.16 3.61 -6.12
CA VAL A 24 6.87 2.43 -6.61
C VAL A 24 6.02 1.88 -7.75
N ALA A 25 6.50 2.06 -8.99
CA ALA A 25 5.92 1.45 -10.16
C ALA A 25 6.11 -0.07 -10.05
N VAL A 26 5.09 -0.77 -9.59
CA VAL A 26 5.06 -2.24 -9.66
C VAL A 26 5.03 -2.61 -11.14
N PRO A 27 5.99 -3.40 -11.66
CA PRO A 27 5.90 -3.88 -13.03
C PRO A 27 4.60 -4.67 -13.16
N ALA A 28 3.79 -4.34 -14.16
CA ALA A 28 2.54 -5.03 -14.46
C ALA A 28 2.86 -6.49 -14.85
N ILE A 29 2.83 -7.39 -13.87
CA ILE A 29 2.94 -8.84 -14.11
C ILE A 29 1.58 -9.29 -14.66
N ALA A 30 1.60 -9.70 -15.93
CA ALA A 30 0.63 -10.52 -16.64
C ALA A 30 -0.86 -10.15 -16.48
N GLN A 31 -1.42 -9.50 -17.50
CA GLN A 31 -2.85 -9.50 -17.80
C GLN A 31 -3.28 -10.89 -18.32
N ALA A 32 -3.37 -11.86 -17.42
CA ALA A 32 -4.09 -13.12 -17.63
C ALA A 32 -4.27 -13.81 -16.28
N ALA A 33 -5.51 -14.26 -16.02
CA ALA A 33 -5.98 -14.99 -14.85
C ALA A 33 -6.24 -14.11 -13.62
N ASN A 34 -7.52 -13.73 -13.42
CA ASN A 34 -8.31 -13.77 -12.17
C ASN A 34 -7.62 -13.45 -10.83
N VAL A 35 -6.43 -12.86 -10.81
CA VAL A 35 -5.51 -12.69 -9.69
C VAL A 35 -4.95 -11.29 -9.80
N GLU A 36 -5.09 -10.51 -8.74
CA GLU A 36 -4.54 -9.17 -8.62
C GLU A 36 -3.60 -9.13 -7.42
N VAL A 37 -2.45 -8.48 -7.58
CA VAL A 37 -1.51 -8.25 -6.47
C VAL A 37 -1.52 -6.76 -6.15
N GLY A 38 -1.65 -6.44 -4.87
CA GLY A 38 -1.70 -5.06 -4.39
C GLY A 38 -1.02 -4.90 -3.04
N GLY A 39 -1.11 -3.70 -2.47
CA GLY A 39 -0.48 -3.43 -1.18
C GLY A 39 -0.54 -1.98 -0.73
N GLN A 40 0.05 -1.73 0.42
CA GLN A 40 0.21 -0.41 1.03
C GLN A 40 1.56 -0.34 1.73
N VAL A 41 2.27 0.78 1.57
CA VAL A 41 3.34 1.19 2.50
C VAL A 41 2.87 2.46 3.20
N ARG A 42 2.91 2.46 4.53
CA ARG A 42 2.54 3.61 5.37
C ARG A 42 3.67 3.92 6.34
N TYR A 43 4.17 5.14 6.27
CA TYR A 43 5.10 5.70 7.24
C TYR A 43 4.36 6.63 8.22
N ARG A 44 4.81 6.68 9.48
CA ARG A 44 4.33 7.62 10.49
C ARG A 44 5.48 8.02 11.42
N GLY A 45 5.77 9.32 11.47
CA GLY A 45 6.48 9.93 12.59
C GLY A 45 5.50 10.33 13.69
N GLU A 46 5.85 10.04 14.93
CA GLU A 46 5.11 10.41 16.14
C GLU A 46 6.06 11.16 17.08
N TYR A 47 5.56 12.29 17.59
CA TYR A 47 6.24 13.12 18.58
C TYR A 47 5.29 13.23 19.77
N ASP A 48 5.69 12.70 20.92
CA ASP A 48 4.85 12.55 22.09
C ASP A 48 5.44 13.31 23.30
N LEU A 49 4.57 14.07 23.98
CA LEU A 49 4.86 14.87 25.17
C LEU A 49 3.82 14.61 26.29
N ARG A 50 3.15 13.46 26.24
CA ARG A 50 2.04 13.12 27.16
C ARG A 50 2.47 12.46 28.46
N ASP A 51 3.77 12.51 28.83
CA ASP A 51 4.25 11.93 30.09
C ASP A 51 3.96 12.83 31.31
N PHE A 52 3.64 14.11 31.09
CA PHE A 52 3.39 15.13 32.12
C PHE A 52 4.51 15.29 33.15
N VAL A 53 5.75 14.92 32.79
CA VAL A 53 6.92 15.03 33.65
C VAL A 53 7.84 16.11 33.07
N ASP A 54 7.97 17.24 33.78
CA ASP A 54 8.72 18.41 33.30
C ASP A 54 10.24 18.15 33.16
N SER A 55 10.73 17.04 33.71
CA SER A 55 12.14 16.64 33.64
C SER A 55 12.48 15.72 32.46
N THR A 56 11.50 15.27 31.67
CA THR A 56 11.71 14.38 30.53
C THR A 56 11.49 15.13 29.21
N GLY A 57 12.23 14.70 28.18
CA GLY A 57 12.08 15.23 26.82
C GLY A 57 10.94 14.52 26.08
N ALA A 58 10.61 15.02 24.89
CA ALA A 58 9.63 14.36 24.04
C ALA A 58 10.14 13.03 23.48
N ASP A 59 9.24 12.06 23.40
CA ASP A 59 9.49 10.82 22.68
C ASP A 59 9.31 11.06 21.18
N TRP A 60 10.28 10.57 20.40
CA TRP A 60 10.19 10.55 18.93
C TRP A 60 10.20 9.10 18.46
N LEU A 61 9.14 8.70 17.77
CA LEU A 61 9.02 7.38 17.15
C LEU A 61 8.80 7.50 15.65
N ASN A 62 9.52 6.70 14.86
CA ASN A 62 9.23 6.54 13.44
C ASN A 62 8.78 5.10 13.22
N SER A 63 7.58 4.93 12.68
CA SER A 63 6.97 3.62 12.43
C SER A 63 6.65 3.45 10.96
N GLN A 64 6.79 2.22 10.47
CA GLN A 64 6.42 1.81 9.13
C GLN A 64 5.50 0.61 9.21
N ARG A 65 4.51 0.60 8.32
CA ARG A 65 3.66 -0.56 8.08
C ARG A 65 3.60 -0.86 6.59
N THR A 66 3.96 -2.06 6.23
CA THR A 66 3.86 -2.57 4.87
C THR A 66 2.81 -3.67 4.83
N ARG A 67 1.97 -3.66 3.81
CA ARG A 67 0.97 -4.70 3.53
C ARG A 67 1.10 -5.10 2.08
N VAL A 68 1.07 -6.40 1.83
CA VAL A 68 1.01 -6.98 0.49
C VAL A 68 -0.19 -7.90 0.45
N ASN A 69 -0.99 -7.80 -0.59
CA ASN A 69 -2.16 -8.64 -0.77
C ASN A 69 -2.24 -9.27 -2.15
N VAL A 70 -2.97 -10.38 -2.20
CA VAL A 70 -3.37 -11.08 -3.41
C VAL A 70 -4.88 -11.25 -3.35
N THR A 71 -5.56 -10.82 -4.41
CA THR A 71 -6.99 -11.01 -4.62
C THR A 71 -7.19 -11.99 -5.75
N TYR A 72 -8.11 -12.94 -5.60
CA TYR A 72 -8.55 -13.84 -6.65
C TYR A 72 -10.03 -13.62 -6.93
N THR A 73 -10.42 -13.57 -8.19
CA THR A 73 -11.81 -13.38 -8.63
C THR A 73 -12.11 -14.27 -9.83
N ASN A 74 -13.03 -15.24 -9.66
CA ASN A 74 -13.51 -16.09 -10.74
C ASN A 74 -15.03 -16.27 -10.63
N GLY A 75 -15.77 -15.46 -11.42
CA GLY A 75 -17.22 -15.46 -11.40
C GLY A 75 -17.74 -15.12 -10.00
N ARG A 76 -18.37 -16.10 -9.34
CA ARG A 76 -18.92 -15.96 -7.99
C ARG A 76 -17.93 -16.29 -6.86
N TYR A 77 -16.74 -16.80 -7.19
CA TYR A 77 -15.75 -17.22 -6.22
C TYR A 77 -14.66 -16.16 -6.07
N HIS A 78 -14.38 -15.79 -4.83
CA HIS A 78 -13.38 -14.78 -4.50
C HIS A 78 -12.46 -15.31 -3.41
N GLY A 79 -11.18 -14.98 -3.52
CA GLY A 79 -10.18 -15.24 -2.49
C GLY A 79 -9.41 -13.97 -2.18
N PHE A 80 -9.01 -13.80 -0.93
CA PHE A 80 -8.15 -12.69 -0.53
C PHE A 80 -7.14 -13.16 0.51
N LEU A 81 -5.90 -12.74 0.35
CA LEU A 81 -4.83 -12.95 1.31
C LEU A 81 -4.05 -11.65 1.45
N GLN A 82 -3.79 -11.22 2.69
CA GLN A 82 -2.96 -10.07 3.01
C GLN A 82 -2.00 -10.40 4.14
N ILE A 83 -0.72 -10.17 3.90
CA ILE A 83 0.33 -10.18 4.91
C ILE A 83 0.68 -8.75 5.29
N GLN A 84 1.17 -8.57 6.51
CA GLN A 84 1.55 -7.29 7.07
C GLN A 84 2.88 -7.42 7.80
N ASP A 85 3.68 -6.35 7.73
CA ASP A 85 4.84 -6.12 8.60
C ASP A 85 4.72 -4.72 9.22
N VAL A 86 4.97 -4.60 10.52
CA VAL A 86 4.95 -3.34 11.28
C VAL A 86 6.24 -3.20 12.07
N ARG A 87 7.01 -2.13 11.84
CA ARG A 87 8.30 -1.93 12.50
C ARG A 87 8.50 -0.49 12.95
N HIS A 88 9.28 -0.32 14.01
CA HIS A 88 9.82 0.96 14.42
C HIS A 88 11.24 1.09 13.91
N TRP A 89 11.58 2.28 13.42
CA TRP A 89 12.91 2.54 12.87
C TRP A 89 13.89 2.83 14.01
N GLY A 90 15.06 2.22 13.95
CA GLY A 90 16.13 2.40 14.94
C GLY A 90 16.08 1.42 16.12
N GLU A 91 15.14 0.48 16.15
CA GLU A 91 15.12 -0.61 17.14
C GLU A 91 16.04 -1.78 16.75
N GLU A 92 16.27 -2.00 15.45
CA GLU A 92 17.15 -3.07 14.96
C GLU A 92 18.62 -2.68 15.12
N GLY A 93 19.40 -3.52 15.81
CA GLY A 93 20.84 -3.34 15.95
C GLY A 93 21.63 -3.63 14.66
N ASP A 94 21.05 -4.40 13.74
CA ASP A 94 21.63 -4.78 12.45
C ASP A 94 20.52 -5.17 11.46
N THR A 95 20.50 -4.54 10.28
CA THR A 95 19.49 -4.73 9.23
C THR A 95 19.74 -5.97 8.35
N LEU A 96 20.87 -6.66 8.53
CA LEU A 96 21.26 -7.82 7.73
C LEU A 96 21.20 -9.14 8.50
N THR A 97 21.29 -9.10 9.84
CA THR A 97 21.34 -10.29 10.68
C THR A 97 20.06 -10.55 11.47
N ASP A 98 19.16 -9.56 11.55
CA ASP A 98 17.84 -9.74 12.16
C ASP A 98 16.83 -10.31 11.14
N ALA A 99 16.82 -11.63 11.03
CA ALA A 99 15.87 -12.40 10.21
C ALA A 99 14.72 -13.01 11.03
N SER A 100 14.48 -12.49 12.25
CA SER A 100 13.46 -13.02 13.17
C SER A 100 12.04 -12.97 12.57
N ALA A 101 11.76 -11.94 11.77
CA ALA A 101 10.45 -11.66 11.18
C ALA A 101 9.32 -11.59 12.24
N ASP A 102 9.66 -11.17 13.46
CA ASP A 102 8.74 -11.17 14.62
C ASP A 102 7.49 -10.31 14.42
N SER A 103 7.57 -9.30 13.54
CA SER A 103 6.47 -8.40 13.19
C SER A 103 5.74 -8.76 11.90
N LEU A 104 6.08 -9.88 11.25
CA LEU A 104 5.42 -10.33 10.02
C LEU A 104 4.22 -11.22 10.37
N ASP A 105 3.01 -10.76 10.02
CA ASP A 105 1.75 -11.41 10.37
C ASP A 105 0.80 -11.58 9.16
N MET A 106 -0.13 -12.54 9.27
CA MET A 106 -1.27 -12.63 8.36
C MET A 106 -2.36 -11.67 8.84
N HIS A 107 -2.55 -10.58 8.10
CA HIS A 107 -3.50 -9.54 8.48
C HIS A 107 -4.95 -9.92 8.18
N GLN A 108 -5.17 -10.51 7.01
CA GLN A 108 -6.50 -10.90 6.56
C GLN A 108 -6.39 -12.02 5.55
N ALA A 109 -7.23 -13.04 5.71
CA ALA A 109 -7.44 -14.06 4.70
C ALA A 109 -8.92 -14.44 4.70
N TYR A 110 -9.51 -14.57 3.53
CA TYR A 110 -10.87 -15.08 3.41
C TYR A 110 -11.14 -15.71 2.05
N LEU A 111 -12.16 -16.57 2.03
CA LEU A 111 -12.81 -17.04 0.82
C LEU A 111 -14.26 -16.55 0.82
N LYS A 112 -14.74 -16.09 -0.33
CA LYS A 112 -16.10 -15.59 -0.49
C LYS A 112 -16.76 -16.24 -1.70
N VAL A 113 -18.03 -16.61 -1.53
CA VAL A 113 -18.90 -17.10 -2.59
C VAL A 113 -20.11 -16.18 -2.68
N ASP A 114 -20.31 -15.57 -3.83
CA ASP A 114 -21.51 -14.80 -4.13
C ASP A 114 -22.65 -15.70 -4.61
N ASP A 115 -23.89 -15.30 -4.35
CA ASP A 115 -25.11 -15.97 -4.83
C ASP A 115 -25.11 -17.49 -4.59
N VAL A 116 -25.07 -17.88 -3.32
CA VAL A 116 -25.12 -19.29 -2.92
C VAL A 116 -26.47 -19.87 -3.32
N LEU A 117 -26.46 -20.93 -4.14
CA LEU A 117 -27.65 -21.65 -4.62
C LEU A 117 -28.69 -20.78 -5.36
N GLY A 118 -28.29 -19.66 -5.97
CA GLY A 118 -29.23 -18.78 -6.70
C GLY A 118 -30.13 -17.95 -5.78
N THR A 119 -29.80 -17.84 -4.50
CA THR A 119 -30.59 -17.14 -3.48
C THR A 119 -30.35 -15.63 -3.44
N GLY A 120 -29.32 -15.14 -4.12
CA GLY A 120 -28.83 -13.77 -4.00
C GLY A 120 -28.00 -13.50 -2.73
N ILE A 121 -27.77 -14.51 -1.87
CA ILE A 121 -27.01 -14.37 -0.62
C ILE A 121 -25.54 -14.77 -0.85
N GLY A 122 -24.60 -13.96 -0.38
CA GLY A 122 -23.17 -14.28 -0.36
C GLY A 122 -22.68 -14.74 1.01
N VAL A 123 -21.66 -15.60 1.03
CA VAL A 123 -21.01 -16.10 2.26
C VAL A 123 -19.51 -15.84 2.18
N GLN A 124 -18.92 -15.42 3.29
CA GLN A 124 -17.48 -15.23 3.45
C GLN A 124 -17.01 -15.94 4.73
N ILE A 125 -15.89 -16.64 4.62
CA ILE A 125 -15.20 -17.31 5.74
C ILE A 125 -13.77 -16.79 5.77
#